data_AF-A0A7G5GRJ7-F1
#
_entry.id   AF-A0A7G5GRJ7-F1
#
_cell.length_a   1.000
_cell.length_b   1.000
_cell.length_c   1.000
_cell.angle_alpha   90.00
_cell.angle_beta   90.00
_cell.angle_gamma   90.00
#
_symmetry.space_group_name_H-M   'P 1'
#
loop_
_entity.id
_entity.type
_entity.pdbx_description
1 polymer ?
#
loop_
_entity_poly.entity_id
_entity_poly.type
_entity_poly.pdbx_seq_one_letter_code
_entity_poly.pdbx_strand_id
1 'polypeptide(L)'
;MDQASKLQKIRDAMTDDDWDKALKIAASFQRLGEHKEAIEKAASAVSSPNFYRSLGEDIDKLKSDGIAALKSRFNKSWEESQRKKNGA
;
A
#
# COMPACT_ATOMS: atom_id res chain seq x y z
N MET A 1 6.13 -3.16 -18.67
CA MET A 1 6.87 -2.73 -17.46
C MET A 1 7.24 -3.97 -16.67
N ASP A 2 8.51 -4.14 -16.35
CA ASP A 2 9.03 -5.26 -15.57
C ASP A 2 8.57 -5.19 -14.09
N GLN A 3 8.37 -6.33 -13.42
CA GLN A 3 7.90 -6.41 -12.03
C GLN A 3 8.84 -5.67 -11.06
N ALA A 4 10.16 -5.65 -11.35
CA ALA A 4 11.15 -4.94 -10.55
C ALA A 4 10.88 -3.42 -10.50
N SER A 5 10.48 -2.82 -11.62
CA SER A 5 10.19 -1.37 -11.71
C SER A 5 8.95 -0.96 -10.91
N LYS A 6 7.94 -1.85 -10.83
CA LYS A 6 6.75 -1.59 -10.01
C LYS A 6 7.08 -1.67 -8.52
N LEU A 7 7.91 -2.63 -8.12
CA LEU A 7 8.33 -2.78 -6.73
C LEU A 7 9.07 -1.53 -6.25
N GLN A 8 9.95 -0.98 -7.09
CA GLN A 8 10.65 0.28 -6.78
C GLN A 8 9.67 1.44 -6.60
N LYS A 9 8.70 1.60 -7.50
CA LYS A 9 7.68 2.67 -7.37
C LYS A 9 6.83 2.56 -6.11
N ILE A 10 6.54 1.34 -5.64
CA ILE A 10 5.85 1.14 -4.35
C ILE A 10 6.74 1.64 -3.21
N ARG A 11 8.03 1.30 -3.22
CA ARG A 11 8.99 1.76 -2.20
C ARG A 11 9.16 3.27 -2.19
N ASP A 12 9.28 3.88 -3.37
CA ASP A 12 9.39 5.34 -3.50
C ASP A 12 8.14 6.00 -2.93
N ALA A 13 6.95 5.53 -3.32
CA ALA A 13 5.67 6.03 -2.78
C ALA A 13 5.55 5.82 -1.26
N MET A 14 6.00 4.68 -0.72
CA MET A 14 6.03 4.47 0.73
C MET A 14 7.01 5.42 1.43
N THR A 15 8.15 5.75 0.80
CA THR A 15 9.17 6.66 1.37
C THR A 15 8.70 8.11 1.38
N ASP A 16 7.92 8.49 0.37
CA ASP A 16 7.29 9.80 0.22
C ASP A 16 6.01 9.95 1.07
N ASP A 17 5.65 8.94 1.87
CA ASP A 17 4.38 8.87 2.63
C ASP A 17 3.12 8.90 1.74
N ASP A 18 3.29 8.65 0.43
CA ASP A 18 2.23 8.60 -0.57
C ASP A 18 1.57 7.21 -0.58
N TRP A 19 0.91 6.88 0.53
CA TRP A 19 0.28 5.59 0.77
C TRP A 19 -0.82 5.26 -0.24
N ASP A 20 -1.54 6.27 -0.73
CA ASP A 20 -2.62 6.10 -1.71
C ASP A 20 -2.07 5.60 -3.04
N LYS A 21 -0.94 6.17 -3.48
CA LYS A 21 -0.23 5.71 -4.67
C LYS A 21 0.41 4.34 -4.44
N ALA A 22 1.01 4.10 -3.28
CA ALA A 22 1.59 2.81 -2.92
C ALA A 22 0.55 1.67 -2.99
N LEU A 23 -0.64 1.88 -2.42
CA LEU A 23 -1.75 0.93 -2.44
C LEU A 23 -2.26 0.67 -3.86
N LYS A 24 -2.46 1.71 -4.67
CA LYS A 24 -2.91 1.58 -6.08
C LYS A 24 -1.92 0.78 -6.92
N ILE A 25 -0.61 1.04 -6.77
CA ILE A 25 0.42 0.29 -7.51
C ILE A 25 0.49 -1.14 -6.99
N ALA A 26 0.43 -1.33 -5.67
CA ALA A 26 0.45 -2.63 -5.04
C ALA A 26 -0.73 -3.50 -5.50
N ALA A 27 -1.96 -2.98 -5.55
CA ALA A 27 -3.14 -3.70 -6.05
C ALA A 27 -2.95 -4.26 -7.48
N SER A 28 -2.08 -3.65 -8.30
CA SER A 28 -1.76 -4.14 -9.65
C SER A 28 -0.72 -5.28 -9.69
N PHE A 29 -0.22 -5.76 -8.55
CA PHE A 29 0.71 -6.88 -8.46
C PHE A 29 -0.04 -8.22 -8.43
N GLN A 30 0.33 -9.14 -9.32
CA GLN A 30 -0.27 -10.48 -9.38
C GLN A 30 0.12 -11.39 -8.19
N ARG A 31 1.17 -11.06 -7.42
CA ARG A 31 1.75 -11.94 -6.38
C ARG A 31 1.68 -11.36 -4.96
N LEU A 32 0.53 -10.80 -4.61
CA LEU A 32 0.29 -10.27 -3.27
C LEU A 32 0.00 -11.36 -2.22
N GLY A 33 -0.42 -12.55 -2.63
CA GLY A 33 -0.68 -13.67 -1.71
C GLY A 33 -1.85 -13.38 -0.77
N GLU A 34 -1.72 -13.78 0.49
CA GLU A 34 -2.73 -13.59 1.55
C GLU A 34 -3.06 -12.12 1.84
N HIS A 35 -2.14 -11.20 1.52
CA HIS A 35 -2.34 -9.75 1.73
C HIS A 35 -3.04 -9.06 0.55
N LYS A 36 -3.36 -9.80 -0.52
CA LYS A 36 -3.95 -9.24 -1.74
C LYS A 36 -5.26 -8.53 -1.46
N GLU A 37 -6.15 -9.19 -0.74
CA GLU A 37 -7.51 -8.73 -0.52
C GLU A 37 -7.54 -7.41 0.27
N ALA A 38 -6.75 -7.32 1.34
CA ALA A 38 -6.61 -6.10 2.14
C ALA A 38 -6.08 -4.92 1.32
N ILE A 39 -5.05 -5.15 0.49
CA ILE A 39 -4.44 -4.10 -0.34
C ILE A 39 -5.38 -3.65 -1.45
N GLU A 40 -6.06 -4.58 -2.13
CA GLU A 40 -7.04 -4.26 -3.17
C GLU A 40 -8.25 -3.52 -2.61
N LYS A 41 -8.75 -3.94 -1.44
CA LYS A 41 -9.87 -3.29 -0.76
C LYS A 41 -9.50 -1.88 -0.33
N ALA A 42 -8.31 -1.68 0.23
CA ALA A 42 -7.79 -0.37 0.59
C ALA A 42 -7.62 0.54 -0.65
N ALA A 43 -7.02 0.03 -1.73
CA ALA A 43 -6.84 0.78 -2.98
C ALA A 43 -8.18 1.20 -3.59
N SER A 44 -9.17 0.32 -3.55
CA SER A 44 -10.53 0.58 -4.03
C SER A 44 -11.26 1.61 -3.16
N ALA A 45 -11.10 1.53 -1.83
CA ALA A 45 -11.66 2.49 -0.89
C ALA A 45 -11.07 3.89 -1.10
N VAL A 46 -9.77 3.98 -1.34
CA VAL A 46 -9.08 5.25 -1.67
C VAL A 46 -9.50 5.78 -3.04
N SER A 47 -9.75 4.90 -4.02
CA SER A 47 -10.18 5.32 -5.36
C SER A 47 -11.64 5.79 -5.42
N SER A 48 -12.50 5.19 -4.60
CA SER A 48 -13.94 5.44 -4.60
C SER A 48 -14.48 5.65 -3.18
N PRO A 49 -14.01 6.69 -2.46
CA PRO A 49 -14.34 6.90 -1.05
C PRO A 49 -15.85 7.03 -0.82
N ASN A 50 -16.56 7.77 -1.67
CA ASN A 50 -18.00 7.97 -1.53
C ASN A 50 -18.81 6.66 -1.63
N PHE A 51 -18.35 5.72 -2.47
CA PHE A 51 -18.99 4.42 -2.60
C PHE A 51 -18.86 3.60 -1.30
N TYR A 52 -17.65 3.49 -0.75
CA TYR A 52 -17.42 2.76 0.49
C TYR A 52 -18.10 3.42 1.69
N ARG A 53 -18.11 4.76 1.76
CA ARG A 53 -18.87 5.50 2.77
C ARG A 53 -20.37 5.23 2.66
N SER A 54 -20.91 5.12 1.44
CA SER A 54 -22.33 4.78 1.24
C SER A 54 -22.69 3.36 1.67
N LEU A 55 -21.72 2.44 1.65
CA LEU A 55 -21.86 1.09 2.18
C LEU A 55 -21.71 1.03 3.71
N GLY A 56 -21.43 2.15 4.36
CA GLY A 56 -21.16 2.21 5.80
C GLY A 56 -19.77 1.72 6.19
N GLU A 57 -18.84 1.58 5.24
CA GLU A 57 -17.46 1.20 5.53
C GLU A 57 -16.60 2.42 5.87
N ASP A 58 -15.68 2.20 6.82
CA ASP A 58 -14.70 3.19 7.24
C ASP A 58 -13.46 3.11 6.33
N ILE A 59 -13.31 4.12 5.47
CA ILE A 59 -12.23 4.21 4.49
C ILE A 59 -10.87 4.32 5.19
N ASP A 60 -10.80 5.08 6.30
CA ASP A 60 -9.57 5.26 7.04
C ASP A 60 -9.13 3.94 7.66
N LYS A 61 -10.08 3.15 8.17
CA LYS A 61 -9.82 1.79 8.63
C LYS A 61 -9.32 0.88 7.50
N LEU A 62 -10.02 0.86 6.36
CA LEU A 62 -9.61 0.06 5.20
C LEU A 62 -8.21 0.44 4.70
N LYS A 63 -7.93 1.75 4.65
CA LYS A 63 -6.62 2.29 4.27
C LYS A 63 -5.55 1.85 5.27
N SER A 64 -5.82 1.95 6.57
CA SER A 64 -4.89 1.50 7.62
C SER A 64 -4.60 0.00 7.53
N ASP A 65 -5.62 -0.84 7.34
CA ASP A 65 -5.46 -2.29 7.16
C ASP A 65 -4.62 -2.62 5.92
N GLY A 66 -4.86 -1.92 4.81
CA GLY A 66 -4.05 -2.05 3.60
C GLY A 66 -2.59 -1.63 3.80
N ILE A 67 -2.36 -0.52 4.51
CA ILE A 67 -1.00 -0.04 4.84
C ILE A 67 -0.29 -1.05 5.74
N ALA A 68 -0.96 -1.61 6.74
CA ALA A 68 -0.39 -2.62 7.63
C ALA A 68 -0.02 -3.89 6.83
N ALA A 69 -0.90 -4.37 5.96
CA ALA A 69 -0.64 -5.50 5.07
C ALA A 69 0.54 -5.23 4.12
N LEU A 70 0.62 -4.01 3.57
CA LEU A 70 1.73 -3.56 2.73
C LEU A 70 3.04 -3.56 3.52
N LYS A 71 3.06 -2.94 4.70
CA LYS A 71 4.23 -2.92 5.59
C LYS A 71 4.68 -4.33 5.98
N SER A 72 3.76 -5.21 6.37
CA SER A 72 4.06 -6.61 6.70
C SER A 72 4.67 -7.35 5.51
N ARG A 73 4.13 -7.15 4.30
CA ARG A 73 4.67 -7.75 3.08
C ARG A 73 6.07 -7.26 2.76
N PHE A 74 6.34 -5.98 2.98
CA PHE A 74 7.63 -5.35 2.71
C PHE A 74 8.57 -5.30 3.94
N ASN A 75 8.21 -5.93 5.07
CA ASN A 75 8.85 -5.77 6.38
C ASN A 75 10.37 -5.96 6.35
N LYS A 76 10.87 -7.02 5.68
CA LYS A 76 12.32 -7.26 5.53
C LYS A 76 13.09 -6.14 4.82
N SER A 77 12.42 -5.34 3.98
CA SER A 77 13.03 -4.27 3.17
C SER A 77 12.65 -2.87 3.67
N TRP A 78 11.63 -2.75 4.51
CA TRP A 78 11.09 -1.48 5.02
C TRP A 78 11.91 -0.94 6.19
N GLU A 79 12.34 -1.81 7.13
CA GLU A 79 13.21 -1.40 8.24
C GLU A 79 14.52 -0.77 7.76
N GLU A 80 15.13 -1.31 6.68
CA GLU A 80 16.33 -0.72 6.08
C GLU A 80 16.09 0.65 5.44
N SER A 81 14.93 0.85 4.83
CA SER A 81 14.59 2.11 4.16
C SER A 81 14.31 3.23 5.17
N GLN A 82 13.65 2.91 6.29
CA GLN A 82 13.41 3.85 7.39
C GLN A 82 14.70 4.20 8.15
N ARG A 83 15.64 3.26 8.29
CA ARG A 83 16.95 3.53 8.91
C ARG A 83 17.80 4.53 8.11
N LYS A 84 17.68 4.57 6.79
CA LYS A 84 18.38 5.55 5.94
C LYS A 84 17.82 6.98 6.05
N LYS A 85 16.51 7.14 6.33
CA LYS A 85 15.86 8.46 6.42
C LYS A 85 16.12 9.18 7.76
N ASN A 86 16.33 8.42 8.84
CA ASN A 86 16.62 8.96 10.18
C ASN A 86 18.13 9.19 10.46
N GLY A 87 18.99 9.11 9.45
CA GLY A 87 20.45 9.20 9.59
C GLY A 87 21.10 10.37 8.86
N ALA A 88 20.34 11.39 8.43
CA ALA A 88 20.84 12.59 7.76
C ALA A 88 20.48 13.85 8.55
#